data_AF-A0A0C2SG33-F1
#
_entry.id   AF-A0A0C2SG33-F1
#
_cell.length_a   1.000
_cell.length_b   1.000
_cell.length_c   1.000
_cell.angle_alpha   90.00
_cell.angle_beta   90.00
_cell.angle_gamma   90.00
#
_symmetry.space_group_name_H-M   'P 1'
#
loop_
_entity.id
_entity.type
_entity.pdbx_description
1 polymer ?
#
loop_
_entity_poly.entity_id
_entity_poly.type
_entity_poly.pdbx_seq_one_letter_code
_entity_poly.pdbx_strand_id
1 'polypeptide(L)'
;MHLSCLNITQHLLQIWRNTIKPKIPSSYDFTPLSSEKVWNDHGALVASATPYLPTSFNRTPRNPAQKLTSGYKAWEFMLYIWVLGPAVFRVVLPDELWSHFCKLVCGIRIINQRLISSEQLAHAHKMIVEWEMEFELNYYQRNAELLHLVRPSTHAILHAARETHRCGPLNLVAQWVLENTIGNLGREVHQHSNPFSNLSQRGLLRAQMNALYSIIPALNPPNKLPQNSEPLGDKYILLCARELSAKQLPQVEEAAVRRYLIARNRPLAAGASLTLLKWARVQLPNGQIARCAWKEKNEERMTNYRNSRNIKVRFIILRCSEC
;
A
#
# COMPACT_ATOMS: atom_id res chain seq x y z
N MET A 1 9.58 2.20 12.05
CA MET A 1 9.77 1.48 10.78
C MET A 1 9.80 -0.04 10.97
N HIS A 2 10.93 -0.61 11.42
CA HIS A 2 11.09 -2.06 11.59
C HIS A 2 10.15 -2.68 12.63
N LEU A 3 9.89 -1.98 13.73
CA LEU A 3 9.07 -2.49 14.83
C LEU A 3 7.69 -3.01 14.39
N SER A 4 6.87 -2.16 13.76
CA SER A 4 5.51 -2.49 13.33
C SER A 4 5.44 -3.19 11.97
N CYS A 5 6.48 -3.07 11.13
CA CYS A 5 6.43 -3.62 9.77
C CYS A 5 7.11 -4.99 9.66
N LEU A 6 8.12 -5.28 10.49
CA LEU A 6 8.88 -6.53 10.46
C LEU A 6 8.87 -7.24 11.82
N ASN A 7 9.29 -6.59 12.90
CA ASN A 7 9.57 -7.30 14.15
C ASN A 7 8.31 -7.92 14.74
N ILE A 8 7.26 -7.11 14.99
CA ILE A 8 5.99 -7.58 15.54
C ILE A 8 5.27 -8.53 14.59
N THR A 9 5.22 -8.19 13.29
CA THR A 9 4.51 -8.99 12.28
C THR A 9 5.14 -10.37 12.12
N GLN A 10 6.47 -10.45 12.05
CA GLN A 10 7.19 -11.72 12.00
C GLN A 10 7.06 -12.48 13.30
N HIS A 11 7.12 -11.80 14.46
CA HIS A 11 7.00 -12.46 15.76
C HIS A 11 5.64 -13.17 15.92
N LEU A 12 4.54 -12.47 15.63
CA LEU A 12 3.20 -13.06 15.67
C LEU A 12 3.08 -14.27 14.73
N LEU A 13 3.56 -14.15 13.48
CA LEU A 13 3.55 -15.27 12.55
C LEU A 13 4.45 -16.43 13.00
N GLN A 14 5.58 -16.14 13.63
CA GLN A 14 6.48 -17.17 14.16
C GLN A 14 5.81 -17.97 15.28
N ILE A 15 5.05 -17.29 16.15
CA ILE A 15 4.23 -17.91 17.20
C ILE A 15 3.12 -18.75 16.56
N TRP A 16 2.26 -18.15 15.74
CA TRP A 16 1.10 -18.85 15.18
C TRP A 16 1.48 -20.05 14.32
N ARG A 17 2.66 -20.02 13.68
CA ARG A 17 3.22 -21.15 12.91
C ARG A 17 4.09 -22.11 13.71
N ASN A 18 4.34 -21.84 14.99
CA ASN A 18 5.28 -22.57 15.83
C ASN A 18 6.68 -22.75 15.19
N THR A 19 7.18 -21.67 14.58
CA THR A 19 8.53 -21.61 13.98
C THR A 19 9.54 -20.84 14.83
N ILE A 20 9.09 -20.32 15.99
CA ILE A 20 9.97 -19.75 17.01
C ILE A 20 10.83 -20.84 17.67
N LYS A 21 11.96 -20.45 18.23
CA LYS A 21 12.88 -21.32 18.97
C LYS A 21 13.03 -20.81 20.41
N PRO A 22 12.96 -21.67 21.44
CA PRO A 22 12.54 -23.09 21.37
C PRO A 22 11.10 -23.24 20.83
N LYS A 23 10.75 -24.45 20.36
CA LYS A 23 9.39 -24.71 19.86
C LYS A 23 8.40 -24.67 21.02
N ILE A 24 7.21 -24.17 20.74
CA ILE A 24 6.08 -24.17 21.67
C ILE A 24 5.52 -25.61 21.75
N PRO A 25 5.30 -26.17 22.95
CA PRO A 25 4.67 -27.47 23.12
C PRO A 25 3.30 -27.55 22.45
N SER A 26 2.92 -28.74 21.96
CA SER A 26 1.63 -28.95 21.27
C SER A 26 0.40 -28.82 22.17
N SER A 27 0.59 -28.71 23.49
CA SER A 27 -0.47 -28.47 24.47
C SER A 27 -1.06 -27.06 24.39
N TYR A 28 -0.38 -26.12 23.73
CA TYR A 28 -0.84 -24.74 23.57
C TYR A 28 -1.60 -24.56 22.26
N ASP A 29 -2.76 -23.92 22.34
CA ASP A 29 -3.72 -23.72 21.25
C ASP A 29 -3.44 -22.47 20.40
N PHE A 30 -2.52 -21.60 20.83
CA PHE A 30 -2.14 -20.38 20.12
C PHE A 30 -1.17 -20.58 18.94
N THR A 31 -1.10 -21.79 18.37
CA THR A 31 -0.32 -22.12 17.16
C THR A 31 -1.18 -22.63 15.97
N PRO A 32 -2.26 -21.92 15.59
CA PRO A 32 -3.26 -22.43 14.65
C PRO A 32 -2.74 -22.60 13.20
N LEU A 33 -1.59 -22.00 12.87
CA LEU A 33 -0.96 -22.07 11.54
C LEU A 33 0.24 -23.04 11.51
N SER A 34 0.38 -23.90 12.51
CA SER A 34 1.49 -24.88 12.61
C SER A 34 1.41 -25.98 11.55
N SER A 35 0.20 -26.33 11.09
CA SER A 35 0.00 -27.28 10.00
C SER A 35 0.38 -26.67 8.65
N GLU A 36 1.25 -27.34 7.89
CA GLU A 36 1.64 -26.90 6.54
C GLU A 36 0.45 -26.81 5.58
N LYS A 37 -0.57 -27.66 5.74
CA LYS A 37 -1.79 -27.55 4.93
C LYS A 37 -2.51 -26.22 5.21
N VAL A 38 -2.79 -25.94 6.49
CA VAL A 38 -3.48 -24.70 6.91
C VAL A 38 -2.68 -23.47 6.50
N TRP A 39 -1.36 -23.53 6.65
CA TRP A 39 -0.49 -22.43 6.27
C TRP A 39 -0.47 -22.16 4.75
N ASN A 40 -0.44 -23.21 3.93
CA ASN A 40 -0.52 -23.07 2.47
C ASN A 40 -1.89 -22.55 2.01
N ASP A 41 -2.98 -23.05 2.60
CA ASP A 41 -4.34 -22.59 2.32
C ASP A 41 -4.49 -21.10 2.70
N HIS A 42 -4.02 -20.71 3.89
CA HIS A 42 -3.99 -19.31 4.34
C HIS A 42 -3.14 -18.43 3.42
N GLY A 43 -1.98 -18.93 2.99
CA GLY A 43 -1.11 -18.22 2.07
C GLY A 43 -1.76 -17.96 0.70
N ALA A 44 -2.51 -18.95 0.19
CA ALA A 44 -3.29 -18.81 -1.04
C ALA A 44 -4.43 -17.80 -0.89
N LEU A 45 -5.12 -17.80 0.26
CA LEU A 45 -6.16 -16.82 0.60
C LEU A 45 -5.60 -15.40 0.57
N VAL A 46 -4.44 -15.15 1.21
CA VAL A 46 -3.80 -13.82 1.19
C VAL A 46 -3.45 -13.38 -0.24
N ALA A 47 -2.90 -14.27 -1.06
CA ALA A 47 -2.56 -13.95 -2.44
C ALA A 47 -3.79 -13.65 -3.31
N SER A 48 -4.92 -14.31 -3.05
CA SER A 48 -6.19 -14.11 -3.75
C SER A 48 -6.78 -12.70 -3.59
N ALA A 49 -6.30 -11.92 -2.61
CA ALA A 49 -6.71 -10.54 -2.42
C ALA A 49 -6.12 -9.56 -3.47
N THR A 50 -5.12 -10.00 -4.26
CA THR A 50 -4.40 -9.15 -5.23
C THR A 50 -5.32 -8.36 -6.17
N PRO A 51 -6.34 -8.96 -6.82
CA PRO A 51 -7.26 -8.24 -7.71
C PRO A 51 -8.03 -7.11 -7.03
N TYR A 52 -8.21 -7.15 -5.72
CA TYR A 52 -9.03 -6.20 -4.97
C TYR A 52 -8.21 -5.06 -4.35
N LEU A 53 -6.88 -5.10 -4.49
CA LEU A 53 -6.00 -4.03 -4.00
C LEU A 53 -5.70 -3.05 -5.14
N PRO A 54 -6.08 -1.76 -5.03
CA PRO A 54 -5.92 -0.82 -6.12
C PRO A 54 -4.44 -0.53 -6.39
N THR A 55 -4.08 -0.32 -7.66
CA THR A 55 -2.69 -0.11 -8.11
C THR A 55 -1.94 1.03 -7.41
N SER A 56 -2.65 1.95 -6.76
CA SER A 56 -2.06 2.98 -5.88
C SER A 56 -1.27 2.40 -4.71
N PHE A 57 -1.56 1.18 -4.27
CA PHE A 57 -0.69 0.45 -3.35
C PHE A 57 0.42 -0.19 -4.15
N ASN A 58 1.67 0.20 -3.93
CA ASN A 58 2.79 -0.14 -4.81
C ASN A 58 2.91 -1.66 -5.11
N ARG A 59 3.05 -2.48 -4.06
CA ARG A 59 3.09 -3.96 -4.17
C ARG A 59 1.93 -4.58 -3.42
N THR A 60 1.37 -5.68 -3.94
CA THR A 60 0.42 -6.53 -3.22
C THR A 60 1.16 -7.56 -2.37
N PRO A 61 0.58 -8.01 -1.24
CA PRO A 61 1.15 -9.10 -0.46
C PRO A 61 1.12 -10.39 -1.29
N ARG A 62 2.30 -10.96 -1.55
CA ARG A 62 2.43 -12.28 -2.18
C ARG A 62 1.98 -13.38 -1.21
N ASN A 63 1.85 -14.61 -1.71
CA ASN A 63 1.59 -15.76 -0.85
C ASN A 63 2.69 -15.86 0.25
N PRO A 64 2.36 -15.61 1.53
CA PRO A 64 3.36 -15.65 2.59
C PRO A 64 3.93 -17.05 2.77
N ALA A 65 3.17 -18.12 2.50
CA ALA A 65 3.69 -19.48 2.63
C ALA A 65 4.86 -19.78 1.69
N GLN A 66 4.87 -19.15 0.52
CA GLN A 66 5.93 -19.32 -0.48
C GLN A 66 7.06 -18.30 -0.36
N LYS A 67 6.77 -17.10 0.19
CA LYS A 67 7.66 -15.93 0.08
C LYS A 67 8.19 -15.37 1.41
N LEU A 68 7.68 -15.83 2.56
CA LEU A 68 8.09 -15.29 3.87
C LEU A 68 9.61 -15.34 4.08
N THR A 69 10.25 -16.45 3.69
CA THR A 69 11.70 -16.69 3.84
C THR A 69 12.54 -16.19 2.65
N SER A 70 11.92 -15.78 1.54
CA SER A 70 12.61 -15.38 0.30
C SER A 70 12.43 -13.89 -0.04
N GLY A 71 12.47 -13.04 0.99
CA GLY A 71 12.47 -11.59 0.83
C GLY A 71 11.08 -10.95 0.80
N TYR A 72 10.19 -11.37 1.70
CA TYR A 72 8.93 -10.70 1.97
C TYR A 72 9.18 -9.30 2.52
N LYS A 73 8.66 -8.27 1.83
CA LYS A 73 9.01 -6.88 2.12
C LYS A 73 8.14 -6.32 3.24
N ALA A 74 8.66 -5.33 3.95
CA ALA A 74 7.94 -4.62 5.01
C ALA A 74 6.57 -4.04 4.54
N TRP A 75 6.51 -3.55 3.29
CA TRP A 75 5.25 -3.10 2.69
C TRP A 75 4.22 -4.24 2.54
N GLU A 76 4.67 -5.44 2.19
CA GLU A 76 3.80 -6.61 2.09
C GLU A 76 3.30 -7.05 3.46
N PHE A 77 4.15 -7.01 4.49
CA PHE A 77 3.72 -7.25 5.87
C PHE A 77 2.68 -6.24 6.34
N MET A 78 2.85 -4.96 6.01
CA MET A 78 1.87 -3.94 6.39
C MET A 78 0.49 -4.21 5.80
N LEU A 79 0.43 -4.52 4.49
CA LEU A 79 -0.84 -4.83 3.84
C LEU A 79 -1.42 -6.15 4.33
N TYR A 80 -0.59 -7.17 4.46
CA TYR A 80 -1.03 -8.47 4.93
C TYR A 80 -1.58 -8.39 6.37
N ILE A 81 -0.78 -7.91 7.32
CA ILE A 81 -1.14 -7.98 8.74
C ILE A 81 -2.11 -6.85 9.12
N TRP A 82 -1.85 -5.61 8.75
CA TRP A 82 -2.62 -4.48 9.28
C TRP A 82 -3.85 -4.11 8.45
N VAL A 83 -3.90 -4.50 7.17
CA VAL A 83 -5.04 -4.20 6.29
C VAL A 83 -5.90 -5.44 6.07
N LEU A 84 -5.31 -6.53 5.56
CA LEU A 84 -6.05 -7.77 5.28
C LEU A 84 -6.25 -8.62 6.53
N GLY A 85 -5.32 -8.52 7.50
CA GLY A 85 -5.23 -9.39 8.68
C GLY A 85 -6.55 -9.60 9.41
N PRO A 86 -7.31 -8.55 9.78
CA PRO A 86 -8.58 -8.73 10.47
C PRO A 86 -9.55 -9.66 9.76
N ALA A 87 -9.58 -9.67 8.43
CA ALA A 87 -10.43 -10.56 7.65
C ALA A 87 -9.81 -11.95 7.50
N VAL A 88 -8.55 -12.04 7.06
CA VAL A 88 -7.93 -13.34 6.73
C VAL A 88 -7.61 -14.16 7.97
N PHE A 89 -7.27 -13.52 9.10
CA PHE A 89 -7.00 -14.23 10.34
C PHE A 89 -8.27 -14.64 11.09
N ARG A 90 -9.45 -14.06 10.79
CA ARG A 90 -10.71 -14.50 11.42
C ARG A 90 -11.05 -15.95 11.09
N VAL A 91 -10.57 -16.44 9.96
CA VAL A 91 -10.85 -17.81 9.48
C VAL A 91 -9.98 -18.85 10.20
N VAL A 92 -8.86 -18.45 10.81
CA VAL A 92 -7.84 -19.37 11.34
C VAL A 92 -7.51 -19.16 12.81
N LEU A 93 -7.67 -17.95 13.35
CA LEU A 93 -7.41 -17.68 14.77
C LEU A 93 -8.67 -17.97 15.60
N PRO A 94 -8.53 -18.58 16.79
CA PRO A 94 -9.58 -18.56 17.81
C PRO A 94 -10.07 -17.14 18.09
N ASP A 95 -11.35 -17.00 18.44
CA ASP A 95 -12.00 -15.69 18.59
C ASP A 95 -11.28 -14.79 19.60
N GLU A 96 -10.75 -15.34 20.69
CA GLU A 96 -9.98 -14.62 21.71
C GLU A 96 -8.67 -14.05 21.15
N LEU A 97 -7.90 -14.88 20.44
CA LEU A 97 -6.63 -14.45 19.80
C LEU A 97 -6.88 -13.48 18.65
N TRP A 98 -7.99 -13.64 17.93
CA TRP A 98 -8.39 -12.72 16.87
C TRP A 98 -8.78 -11.36 17.44
N SER A 99 -9.60 -11.33 18.48
CA SER A 99 -10.01 -10.10 19.18
C SER A 99 -8.78 -9.36 19.73
N HIS A 100 -7.90 -10.10 20.41
CA HIS A 100 -6.59 -9.61 20.85
C HIS A 100 -5.79 -8.98 19.70
N PHE A 101 -5.59 -9.72 18.61
CA PHE A 101 -4.90 -9.22 17.43
C PHE A 101 -5.55 -7.94 16.85
N CYS A 102 -6.88 -7.86 16.83
CA CYS A 102 -7.60 -6.69 16.34
C CYS A 102 -7.38 -5.43 17.19
N LYS A 103 -7.13 -5.54 18.50
CA LYS A 103 -6.72 -4.40 19.34
C LYS A 103 -5.40 -3.80 18.85
N LEU A 104 -4.42 -4.66 18.59
CA LEU A 104 -3.14 -4.21 18.03
C LEU A 104 -3.34 -3.58 16.64
N VAL A 105 -4.13 -4.21 15.76
CA VAL A 105 -4.45 -3.64 14.44
C VAL A 105 -5.07 -2.25 14.58
N CYS A 106 -6.00 -2.06 15.51
CA CYS A 106 -6.62 -0.77 15.78
C CYS A 106 -5.56 0.28 16.14
N GLY A 107 -4.72 -0.01 17.14
CA GLY A 107 -3.65 0.88 17.56
C GLY A 107 -2.67 1.22 16.44
N ILE A 108 -2.17 0.21 15.72
CA ILE A 108 -1.23 0.39 14.60
C ILE A 108 -1.84 1.21 13.46
N ARG A 109 -3.10 0.96 13.09
CA ARG A 109 -3.75 1.71 12.01
C ARG A 109 -3.94 3.17 12.39
N ILE A 110 -4.24 3.47 13.65
CA ILE A 110 -4.38 4.86 14.14
C ILE A 110 -3.04 5.59 14.10
N ILE A 111 -1.98 5.04 14.68
CA ILE A 111 -0.67 5.72 14.74
C ILE A 111 -0.04 5.94 13.35
N ASN A 112 -0.50 5.21 12.32
CA ASN A 112 -0.04 5.35 10.94
C ASN A 112 -0.92 6.28 10.09
N GLN A 113 -1.96 6.92 10.64
CA GLN A 113 -2.74 7.90 9.89
C GLN A 113 -1.91 9.17 9.64
N ARG A 114 -2.24 9.89 8.56
CA ARG A 114 -1.59 11.16 8.22
C ARG A 114 -2.00 12.29 9.17
N LEU A 115 -3.25 12.26 9.61
CA LEU A 115 -3.84 13.21 10.55
C LEU A 115 -4.41 12.37 11.69
N ILE A 116 -3.98 12.65 12.91
CA ILE A 116 -4.33 11.88 14.11
C ILE A 116 -4.79 12.89 15.16
N SER A 117 -6.00 12.75 15.68
CA SER A 117 -6.46 13.56 16.81
C SER A 117 -5.89 13.02 18.13
N SER A 118 -5.83 13.88 19.15
CA SER A 118 -5.40 13.46 20.50
C SER A 118 -6.28 12.36 21.07
N GLU A 119 -7.59 12.38 20.80
CA GLU A 119 -8.53 11.35 21.21
C GLU A 119 -8.24 10.01 20.52
N GLN A 120 -8.04 10.02 19.20
CA GLN A 120 -7.64 8.82 18.46
C GLN A 120 -6.33 8.25 19.01
N LEU A 121 -5.36 9.12 19.31
CA LEU A 121 -4.08 8.69 19.84
C LEU A 121 -4.19 8.09 21.25
N ALA A 122 -5.02 8.66 22.11
CA ALA A 122 -5.34 8.10 23.42
C ALA A 122 -6.03 6.73 23.29
N HIS A 123 -6.97 6.59 22.36
CA HIS A 123 -7.60 5.30 22.06
C HIS A 123 -6.59 4.26 21.56
N ALA A 124 -5.68 4.65 20.66
CA ALA A 124 -4.60 3.78 20.18
C ALA A 124 -3.69 3.33 21.32
N HIS A 125 -3.32 4.24 22.23
CA HIS A 125 -2.53 3.89 23.41
C HIS A 125 -3.26 2.86 24.27
N LYS A 126 -4.54 3.08 24.58
CA LYS A 126 -5.37 2.13 25.34
C LYS A 126 -5.40 0.75 24.69
N MET A 127 -5.67 0.67 23.37
CA MET A 127 -5.73 -0.61 22.65
C MET A 127 -4.40 -1.36 22.65
N ILE A 128 -3.27 -0.65 22.56
CA ILE A 128 -1.94 -1.28 22.60
C ILE A 128 -1.57 -1.73 24.02
N VAL A 129 -1.93 -0.96 25.05
CA VAL A 129 -1.75 -1.35 26.46
C VAL A 129 -2.51 -2.63 26.76
N GLU A 130 -3.81 -2.67 26.44
CA GLU A 130 -4.63 -3.86 26.63
C GLU A 130 -4.08 -5.06 25.86
N TRP A 131 -3.64 -4.85 24.61
CA TRP A 131 -3.01 -5.90 23.83
C TRP A 131 -1.74 -6.47 24.48
N GLU A 132 -0.89 -5.62 25.07
CA GLU A 132 0.36 -6.09 25.70
C GLU A 132 0.08 -6.86 26.99
N MET A 133 -0.85 -6.38 27.82
CA MET A 133 -1.31 -7.09 29.01
C MET A 133 -1.93 -8.45 28.65
N GLU A 134 -2.80 -8.49 27.64
CA GLU A 134 -3.39 -9.73 27.14
C GLU A 134 -2.38 -10.64 26.45
N PHE A 135 -1.27 -10.10 25.92
CA PHE A 135 -0.20 -10.94 25.39
C PHE A 135 0.48 -11.73 26.52
N GLU A 136 0.68 -11.08 27.68
CA GLU A 136 1.20 -11.74 28.89
C GLU A 136 0.30 -12.90 29.32
N LEU A 137 -1.02 -12.69 29.28
CA LEU A 137 -2.02 -13.67 29.71
C LEU A 137 -2.23 -14.78 28.67
N ASN A 138 -2.38 -14.45 27.39
CA ASN A 138 -2.82 -15.40 26.37
C ASN A 138 -1.66 -16.23 25.80
N TYR A 139 -0.47 -15.63 25.64
CA TYR A 139 0.69 -16.31 25.04
C TYR A 139 1.73 -16.72 26.07
N TYR A 140 2.22 -15.79 26.90
CA TYR A 140 3.29 -16.07 27.86
C TYR A 140 2.80 -16.88 29.07
N GLN A 141 1.56 -16.64 29.51
CA GLN A 141 0.90 -17.33 30.62
C GLN A 141 1.70 -17.31 31.94
N ARG A 142 2.62 -16.34 32.10
CA ARG A 142 3.57 -16.27 33.22
C ARG A 142 4.41 -17.54 33.41
N ASN A 143 4.59 -18.32 32.35
CA ASN A 143 5.37 -19.55 32.37
C ASN A 143 6.80 -19.27 31.88
N ALA A 144 7.80 -19.54 32.74
CA ALA A 144 9.22 -19.35 32.42
C ALA A 144 9.65 -20.07 31.12
N GLU A 145 9.05 -21.22 30.78
CA GLU A 145 9.34 -21.94 29.54
C GLU A 145 8.97 -21.12 28.28
N LEU A 146 7.97 -20.25 28.40
CA LEU A 146 7.46 -19.38 27.32
C LEU A 146 8.05 -17.96 27.37
N LEU A 147 9.01 -17.68 28.27
CA LEU A 147 9.60 -16.35 28.41
C LEU A 147 10.20 -15.83 27.09
N HIS A 148 10.69 -16.73 26.24
CA HIS A 148 11.23 -16.42 24.92
C HIS A 148 10.20 -15.81 23.94
N LEU A 149 8.90 -15.88 24.25
CA LEU A 149 7.83 -15.20 23.50
C LEU A 149 7.78 -13.69 23.81
N VAL A 150 8.30 -13.23 24.95
CA VAL A 150 8.28 -11.82 25.37
C VAL A 150 9.49 -11.10 24.78
N ARG A 151 9.48 -10.86 23.46
CA ARG A 151 10.55 -10.12 22.78
C ARG A 151 10.52 -8.63 23.14
N PRO A 152 11.67 -7.93 23.12
CA PRO A 152 11.71 -6.48 23.31
C PRO A 152 10.78 -5.71 22.37
N SER A 153 10.54 -6.23 21.15
CA SER A 153 9.57 -5.65 20.22
C SER A 153 8.15 -5.62 20.77
N THR A 154 7.73 -6.66 21.50
CA THR A 154 6.39 -6.76 22.10
C THR A 154 6.16 -5.64 23.10
N HIS A 155 7.15 -5.32 23.94
CA HIS A 155 7.06 -4.18 24.85
C HIS A 155 7.24 -2.84 24.11
N ALA A 156 8.17 -2.75 23.16
CA ALA A 156 8.50 -1.50 22.48
C ALA A 156 7.30 -0.85 21.76
N ILE A 157 6.32 -1.65 21.32
CA ILE A 157 5.13 -1.11 20.62
C ILE A 157 4.22 -0.28 21.54
N LEU A 158 4.26 -0.52 22.85
CA LEU A 158 3.54 0.24 23.87
C LEU A 158 3.84 1.75 23.79
N HIS A 159 5.08 2.07 23.45
CA HIS A 159 5.57 3.45 23.37
C HIS A 159 5.15 4.15 22.08
N ALA A 160 4.64 3.43 21.08
CA ALA A 160 4.42 3.99 19.74
C ALA A 160 3.43 5.18 19.74
N ALA A 161 2.37 5.12 20.54
CA ALA A 161 1.39 6.21 20.65
C ALA A 161 2.00 7.43 21.36
N ARG A 162 2.76 7.22 22.43
CA ARG A 162 3.44 8.30 23.17
C ARG A 162 4.51 8.98 22.32
N GLU A 163 5.30 8.20 21.58
CA GLU A 163 6.29 8.73 20.67
C GLU A 163 5.65 9.50 19.52
N THR A 164 4.51 9.03 19.01
CA THR A 164 3.71 9.79 18.03
C THR A 164 3.27 11.14 18.57
N HIS A 165 2.91 11.22 19.85
CA HIS A 165 2.59 12.49 20.50
C HIS A 165 3.83 13.40 20.61
N ARG A 166 4.98 12.83 21.01
CA ARG A 166 6.21 13.56 21.30
C ARG A 166 6.88 14.14 20.05
N CYS A 167 6.99 13.37 18.97
CA CYS A 167 7.74 13.77 17.77
C CYS A 167 6.91 13.79 16.48
N GLY A 168 5.59 13.62 16.59
CA GLY A 168 4.68 13.50 15.46
C GLY A 168 4.60 12.08 14.89
N PRO A 169 3.77 11.86 13.85
CA PRO A 169 3.56 10.54 13.26
C PRO A 169 4.86 9.80 12.91
N LEU A 170 5.04 8.59 13.45
CA LEU A 170 6.31 7.85 13.36
C LEU A 170 6.71 7.45 11.94
N ASN A 171 5.76 7.46 10.99
CA ASN A 171 6.03 7.26 9.58
C ASN A 171 6.76 8.44 8.93
N LEU A 172 6.67 9.65 9.50
CA LEU A 172 7.36 10.85 9.01
C LEU A 172 8.82 10.91 9.48
N VAL A 173 9.14 10.30 10.61
CA VAL A 173 10.51 10.16 11.15
C VAL A 173 11.11 8.78 10.87
N ALA A 174 10.46 7.98 10.02
CA ALA A 174 10.93 6.65 9.66
C ALA A 174 12.18 6.70 8.77
N GLN A 175 13.04 5.69 8.92
CA GLN A 175 14.30 5.59 8.19
C GLN A 175 14.16 5.29 6.68
N TRP A 176 12.94 5.09 6.15
CA TRP A 176 12.71 4.77 4.74
C TRP A 176 13.41 5.70 3.77
N VAL A 177 13.32 7.02 4.03
CA VAL A 177 13.91 8.05 3.17
C VAL A 177 15.44 7.97 3.22
N LEU A 178 16.00 7.73 4.42
CA LEU A 178 17.44 7.58 4.61
C LEU A 178 17.97 6.31 3.93
N GLU A 179 17.33 5.15 4.13
CA GLU A 179 17.72 3.89 3.48
C GLU A 179 17.65 3.98 1.96
N ASN A 180 16.58 4.58 1.42
CA ASN A 180 16.47 4.83 -0.01
C ASN A 180 17.56 5.77 -0.51
N THR A 181 17.90 6.80 0.27
CA THR A 181 18.97 7.75 -0.08
C THR A 181 20.33 7.05 -0.11
N ILE A 182 20.64 6.23 0.90
CA ILE A 182 21.87 5.41 0.94
C ILE A 182 21.94 4.50 -0.29
N GLY A 183 20.86 3.77 -0.61
CA GLY A 183 20.82 2.89 -1.77
C GLY A 183 20.88 3.63 -3.12
N ASN A 184 20.35 4.85 -3.20
CA ASN A 184 20.49 5.71 -4.38
C ASN A 184 21.94 6.16 -4.55
N LEU A 185 22.54 6.71 -3.50
CA LEU A 185 23.91 7.19 -3.52
C LEU A 185 24.90 6.06 -3.83
N GLY A 186 24.70 4.87 -3.25
CA GLY A 186 25.53 3.70 -3.53
C GLY A 186 25.53 3.29 -5.01
N ARG A 187 24.41 3.50 -5.73
CA ARG A 187 24.34 3.24 -7.18
C ARG A 187 25.08 4.26 -8.04
N GLU A 188 25.39 5.43 -7.48
CA GLU A 188 26.16 6.48 -8.15
C GLU A 188 27.67 6.34 -7.91
N VAL A 189 28.09 5.40 -7.04
CA VAL A 189 29.50 5.12 -6.80
C VAL A 189 30.04 4.23 -7.91
N HIS A 190 30.75 4.84 -8.86
CA HIS A 190 31.32 4.14 -10.02
C HIS A 190 32.84 3.89 -9.90
N GLN A 191 33.52 4.53 -8.95
CA GLN A 191 34.95 4.36 -8.73
C GLN A 191 35.23 3.50 -7.50
N HIS A 192 35.54 2.23 -7.72
CA HIS A 192 35.77 1.26 -6.64
C HIS A 192 37.11 1.43 -5.91
N SER A 193 38.09 2.12 -6.51
CA SER A 193 39.40 2.37 -5.90
C SER A 193 39.40 3.48 -4.84
N ASN A 194 38.45 4.43 -4.93
CA ASN A 194 38.25 5.47 -3.93
C ASN A 194 36.75 5.79 -3.72
N PRO A 195 35.99 4.83 -3.17
CA PRO A 195 34.54 4.90 -3.12
C PRO A 195 34.04 6.03 -2.22
N PHE A 196 34.77 6.34 -1.14
CA PHE A 196 34.38 7.39 -0.19
C PHE A 196 34.55 8.79 -0.78
N SER A 197 35.67 9.09 -1.45
CA SER A 197 35.84 10.38 -2.12
C SER A 197 34.83 10.56 -3.25
N ASN A 198 34.55 9.49 -4.01
CA ASN A 198 33.53 9.54 -5.06
C ASN A 198 32.13 9.79 -4.49
N LEU A 199 31.75 9.07 -3.43
CA LEU A 199 30.50 9.28 -2.72
C LEU A 199 30.36 10.71 -2.19
N SER A 200 31.41 11.26 -1.58
CA SER A 200 31.42 12.65 -1.10
C SER A 200 31.19 13.65 -2.22
N GLN A 201 31.82 13.48 -3.38
CA GLN A 201 31.61 14.34 -4.55
C GLN A 201 30.19 14.22 -5.11
N ARG A 202 29.64 12.99 -5.18
CA ARG A 202 28.23 12.77 -5.59
C ARG A 202 27.25 13.43 -4.63
N GLY A 203 27.48 13.30 -3.33
CA GLY A 203 26.70 13.95 -2.29
C GLY A 203 26.73 15.48 -2.40
N LEU A 204 27.92 16.05 -2.56
CA LEU A 204 28.11 17.50 -2.74
C LEU A 204 27.36 18.02 -3.97
N LEU A 205 27.53 17.38 -5.13
CA LEU A 205 26.85 17.78 -6.37
C LEU A 205 25.33 17.75 -6.21
N ARG A 206 24.79 16.70 -5.58
CA ARG A 206 23.34 16.58 -5.35
C ARG A 206 22.82 17.66 -4.39
N ALA A 207 23.57 17.96 -3.34
CA ALA A 207 23.23 19.05 -2.42
C ALA A 207 23.22 20.41 -3.14
N GLN A 208 24.24 20.68 -3.97
CA GLN A 208 24.33 21.90 -4.78
C GLN A 208 23.16 22.02 -5.77
N MET A 209 22.83 20.94 -6.50
CA MET A 209 21.70 20.94 -7.44
C MET A 209 20.36 21.13 -6.72
N ASN A 210 20.14 20.46 -5.59
CA ASN A 210 18.92 20.64 -4.79
C ASN A 210 18.81 22.07 -4.26
N ALA A 211 19.90 22.67 -3.79
CA ALA A 211 19.93 24.07 -3.35
C ALA A 211 19.61 25.01 -4.51
N LEU A 212 20.23 24.80 -5.69
CA LEU A 212 19.98 25.58 -6.88
C LEU A 212 18.50 25.51 -7.32
N TYR A 213 17.91 24.31 -7.34
CA TYR A 213 16.49 24.12 -7.64
C TYR A 213 15.56 24.74 -6.59
N SER A 214 16.00 24.84 -5.34
CA SER A 214 15.21 25.48 -4.27
C SER A 214 15.25 27.00 -4.38
N ILE A 215 16.41 27.57 -4.71
CA ILE A 215 16.60 29.02 -4.88
C ILE A 215 15.98 29.49 -6.20
N ILE A 216 16.14 28.72 -7.28
CA ILE A 216 15.65 29.03 -8.62
C ILE A 216 14.79 27.86 -9.13
N PRO A 217 13.51 27.79 -8.74
CA PRO A 217 12.61 26.69 -9.14
C PRO A 217 12.48 26.48 -10.65
N ALA A 218 12.69 27.52 -11.45
CA ALA A 218 12.64 27.45 -12.91
C ALA A 218 13.71 26.52 -13.54
N LEU A 219 14.81 26.26 -12.81
CA LEU A 219 15.87 25.35 -13.25
C LEU A 219 15.52 23.87 -12.99
N ASN A 220 14.52 23.59 -12.15
CA ASN A 220 14.11 22.23 -11.85
C ASN A 220 13.47 21.62 -13.11
N PRO A 221 14.01 20.51 -13.65
CA PRO A 221 13.48 19.91 -14.87
C PRO A 221 11.99 19.55 -14.68
N PRO A 222 11.10 19.93 -15.62
CA PRO A 222 9.70 19.59 -15.49
C PRO A 222 9.50 18.08 -15.52
N ASN A 223 8.54 17.58 -14.74
CA ASN A 223 8.13 16.19 -14.82
C ASN A 223 7.64 15.90 -16.24
N LYS A 224 8.40 15.09 -16.99
CA LYS A 224 8.00 14.69 -18.34
C LYS A 224 6.75 13.83 -18.25
N LEU A 225 5.68 14.29 -18.90
CA LEU A 225 4.50 13.47 -19.07
C LEU A 225 4.85 12.25 -19.95
N PRO A 226 4.21 11.09 -19.72
CA PRO A 226 4.37 9.95 -20.60
C PRO A 226 4.05 10.35 -22.05
N GLN A 227 4.80 9.79 -23.00
CA GLN A 227 4.58 10.03 -24.43
C GLN A 227 3.11 9.70 -24.80
N ASN A 228 2.50 10.54 -25.64
CA ASN A 228 1.10 10.44 -26.07
C ASN A 228 0.06 10.52 -24.92
N SER A 229 0.36 11.29 -23.87
CA SER A 229 -0.64 11.68 -22.88
C SER A 229 -1.29 13.01 -23.25
N GLU A 230 -2.54 13.20 -22.83
CA GLU A 230 -3.33 14.39 -23.15
C GLU A 230 -3.87 15.03 -21.85
N PRO A 231 -3.40 16.23 -21.46
CA PRO A 231 -3.90 16.93 -20.29
C PRO A 231 -5.30 17.49 -20.55
N LEU A 232 -6.26 17.17 -19.68
CA LEU A 232 -7.66 17.61 -19.80
C LEU A 232 -7.98 18.90 -19.02
N GLY A 233 -7.02 19.41 -18.24
CA GLY A 233 -7.25 20.44 -17.22
C GLY A 233 -7.54 19.84 -15.85
N ASP A 234 -7.56 20.67 -14.81
CA ASP A 234 -7.81 20.28 -13.42
C ASP A 234 -6.96 19.10 -12.91
N LYS A 235 -5.74 18.97 -13.44
CA LYS A 235 -4.78 17.90 -13.16
C LYS A 235 -5.22 16.51 -13.63
N TYR A 236 -6.26 16.41 -14.47
CA TYR A 236 -6.60 15.18 -15.17
C TYR A 236 -5.73 15.00 -16.41
N ILE A 237 -5.23 13.79 -16.63
CA ILE A 237 -4.37 13.47 -17.78
C ILE A 237 -4.81 12.13 -18.36
N LEU A 238 -5.18 12.10 -19.64
CA LEU A 238 -5.40 10.85 -20.37
C LEU A 238 -4.05 10.19 -20.70
N LEU A 239 -3.95 8.87 -20.52
CA LEU A 239 -2.69 8.13 -20.70
C LEU A 239 -2.77 7.18 -21.89
N CYS A 240 -1.64 6.93 -22.56
CA CYS A 240 -1.46 6.30 -23.89
C CYS A 240 -2.21 4.97 -24.18
N ALA A 241 -2.88 4.34 -23.22
CA ALA A 241 -3.80 3.23 -23.50
C ALA A 241 -5.09 3.77 -24.16
N ARG A 242 -5.05 4.02 -25.45
CA ARG A 242 -6.16 4.55 -26.26
C ARG A 242 -6.36 3.75 -27.56
N GLU A 243 -7.48 3.98 -28.23
CA GLU A 243 -7.62 3.59 -29.63
C GLU A 243 -6.70 4.42 -30.53
N LEU A 244 -6.27 3.83 -31.65
CA LEU A 244 -5.43 4.52 -32.63
C LEU A 244 -6.24 5.45 -33.54
N SER A 245 -7.51 5.12 -33.76
CA SER A 245 -8.45 5.87 -34.60
C SER A 245 -9.81 5.95 -33.95
N ALA A 246 -10.54 7.04 -34.20
CA ALA A 246 -11.92 7.18 -33.77
C ALA A 246 -12.80 6.19 -34.53
N LYS A 247 -13.73 5.54 -33.81
CA LYS A 247 -14.62 4.53 -34.39
C LYS A 247 -16.06 4.90 -34.14
N GLN A 248 -16.94 4.38 -35.00
CA GLN A 248 -18.37 4.39 -34.69
C GLN A 248 -18.64 3.47 -33.50
N LEU A 249 -19.53 3.93 -32.63
CA LEU A 249 -19.91 3.21 -31.43
C LEU A 249 -20.98 2.17 -31.75
N PRO A 250 -21.05 1.07 -30.99
CA PRO A 250 -22.26 0.25 -30.93
C PRO A 250 -23.47 1.12 -30.55
N GLN A 251 -24.63 0.83 -31.13
CA GLN A 251 -25.87 1.62 -30.97
C GLN A 251 -26.23 1.91 -29.49
N VAL A 252 -25.98 0.95 -28.59
CA VAL A 252 -26.23 1.10 -27.15
C VAL A 252 -25.32 2.14 -26.50
N GLU A 253 -24.03 2.14 -26.84
CA GLU A 253 -23.07 3.12 -26.33
C GLU A 253 -23.34 4.51 -26.92
N GLU A 254 -23.68 4.58 -28.20
CA GLU A 254 -24.05 5.83 -28.86
C GLU A 254 -25.28 6.47 -28.20
N ALA A 255 -26.33 5.69 -27.94
CA ALA A 255 -27.53 6.17 -27.25
C ALA A 255 -27.22 6.71 -25.85
N ALA A 256 -26.31 6.05 -25.12
CA ALA A 256 -25.87 6.50 -23.80
C ALA A 256 -25.10 7.83 -23.87
N VAL A 257 -24.20 7.99 -24.83
CA VAL A 257 -23.44 9.24 -25.04
C VAL A 257 -24.37 10.38 -25.45
N ARG A 258 -25.32 10.13 -26.37
CA ARG A 258 -26.31 11.13 -26.77
C ARG A 258 -27.18 11.57 -25.59
N ARG A 259 -27.68 10.62 -24.80
CA ARG A 259 -28.45 10.92 -23.57
C ARG A 259 -27.63 11.77 -22.60
N TYR A 260 -26.36 11.45 -22.42
CA TYR A 260 -25.45 12.23 -21.58
C TYR A 260 -25.26 13.65 -22.10
N LEU A 261 -25.02 13.82 -23.40
CA LEU A 261 -24.85 15.13 -24.05
C LEU A 261 -26.12 16.00 -23.96
N ILE A 262 -27.31 15.39 -24.15
CA ILE A 262 -28.60 16.06 -23.96
C ILE A 262 -28.74 16.54 -22.51
N ALA A 263 -28.47 15.68 -21.52
CA ALA A 263 -28.53 16.04 -20.11
C ALA A 263 -27.53 17.15 -19.70
N ARG A 264 -26.56 17.45 -20.57
CA ARG A 264 -25.57 18.52 -20.39
C ARG A 264 -25.81 19.73 -21.30
N ASN A 265 -26.99 19.85 -21.89
CA ASN A 265 -27.38 20.94 -22.81
C ASN A 265 -26.43 21.07 -24.02
N ARG A 266 -25.92 19.94 -24.53
CA ARG A 266 -25.10 19.89 -25.75
C ARG A 266 -25.61 18.83 -26.72
N PRO A 267 -26.89 18.88 -27.16
CA PRO A 267 -27.44 17.88 -28.06
C PRO A 267 -26.72 17.89 -29.41
N LEU A 268 -26.47 16.71 -29.97
CA LEU A 268 -26.02 16.55 -31.35
C LEU A 268 -27.21 16.71 -32.30
N ALA A 269 -26.97 17.24 -33.50
CA ALA A 269 -28.00 17.31 -34.55
C ALA A 269 -28.56 15.92 -34.88
N ALA A 270 -29.85 15.87 -35.23
CA ALA A 270 -30.51 14.64 -35.65
C ALA A 270 -29.80 14.04 -36.88
N GLY A 271 -29.42 12.76 -36.79
CA GLY A 271 -28.70 12.06 -37.86
C GLY A 271 -27.19 12.31 -37.97
N ALA A 272 -26.60 13.16 -37.11
CA ALA A 272 -25.15 13.36 -37.11
C ALA A 272 -24.41 12.07 -36.74
N SER A 273 -23.46 11.60 -37.55
CA SER A 273 -22.67 10.42 -37.22
C SER A 273 -21.73 10.70 -36.04
N LEU A 274 -21.74 9.84 -35.01
CA LEU A 274 -20.85 9.97 -33.86
C LEU A 274 -19.67 9.01 -33.97
N THR A 275 -18.46 9.55 -34.00
CA THR A 275 -17.23 8.78 -33.80
C THR A 275 -16.60 9.19 -32.48
N LEU A 276 -16.08 8.22 -31.72
CA LEU A 276 -15.35 8.48 -30.49
C LEU A 276 -14.00 7.80 -30.51
N LEU A 277 -13.04 8.44 -29.83
CA LEU A 277 -11.75 7.87 -29.52
C LEU A 277 -11.74 7.43 -28.06
N LYS A 278 -11.72 6.11 -27.80
CA LYS A 278 -11.73 5.62 -26.43
C LYS A 278 -10.34 5.71 -25.81
N TRP A 279 -10.28 6.29 -24.62
CA TRP A 279 -9.13 6.24 -23.72
C TRP A 279 -9.44 5.30 -22.55
N ALA A 280 -8.49 4.45 -22.21
CA ALA A 280 -8.67 3.42 -21.20
C ALA A 280 -8.02 3.73 -19.86
N ARG A 281 -7.23 4.79 -19.78
CA ARG A 281 -6.50 5.18 -18.57
C ARG A 281 -6.56 6.69 -18.40
N VAL A 282 -6.90 7.12 -17.19
CA VAL A 282 -6.87 8.53 -16.80
C VAL A 282 -6.15 8.65 -15.47
N GLN A 283 -5.17 9.55 -15.40
CA GLN A 283 -4.59 10.00 -14.16
C GLN A 283 -5.54 11.02 -13.53
N LEU A 284 -5.88 10.77 -12.27
CA LEU A 284 -6.71 11.63 -11.43
C LEU A 284 -5.87 12.75 -10.80
N PRO A 285 -6.50 13.81 -10.25
CA PRO A 285 -5.78 14.94 -9.64
C PRO A 285 -4.89 14.56 -8.44
N ASN A 286 -5.19 13.42 -7.81
CA ASN A 286 -4.41 12.85 -6.71
C ASN A 286 -3.23 11.96 -7.20
N GLY A 287 -2.98 11.88 -8.51
CA GLY A 287 -1.94 11.07 -9.14
C GLY A 287 -2.29 9.60 -9.33
N GLN A 288 -3.44 9.13 -8.85
CA GLN A 288 -3.87 7.74 -9.07
C GLN A 288 -4.33 7.54 -10.52
N ILE A 289 -4.15 6.32 -11.03
CA ILE A 289 -4.59 5.96 -12.38
C ILE A 289 -5.87 5.16 -12.29
N ALA A 290 -6.95 5.73 -12.80
CA ALA A 290 -8.18 5.03 -13.06
C ALA A 290 -8.11 4.31 -14.41
N ARG A 291 -8.68 3.11 -14.46
CA ARG A 291 -8.71 2.26 -15.66
C ARG A 291 -10.15 1.97 -16.06
N CYS A 292 -10.37 1.77 -17.36
CA CYS A 292 -11.68 1.42 -17.88
C CYS A 292 -11.82 -0.10 -18.11
N ALA A 293 -13.05 -0.60 -17.99
CA ALA A 293 -13.36 -2.01 -18.18
C ALA A 293 -12.98 -2.55 -19.57
N TRP A 294 -13.04 -1.71 -20.62
CA TRP A 294 -12.78 -2.13 -21.99
C TRP A 294 -11.37 -2.73 -22.19
N LYS A 295 -10.31 -2.12 -21.64
CA LYS A 295 -8.96 -2.71 -21.68
C LYS A 295 -8.70 -3.68 -20.54
N GLU A 296 -9.25 -3.39 -19.37
CA GLU A 296 -8.90 -4.09 -18.14
C GLU A 296 -9.54 -5.48 -18.05
N LYS A 297 -10.71 -5.72 -18.64
CA LYS A 297 -11.34 -7.05 -18.69
C LYS A 297 -10.44 -8.11 -19.35
N ASN A 298 -9.66 -7.71 -20.36
CA ASN A 298 -8.71 -8.62 -21.00
C ASN A 298 -7.51 -8.95 -20.10
N GLU A 299 -7.20 -8.08 -19.13
CA GLU A 299 -6.12 -8.26 -18.15
C GLU A 299 -6.57 -9.11 -16.94
N GLU A 300 -7.88 -9.35 -16.74
CA GLU A 300 -8.42 -10.11 -15.59
C GLU A 300 -7.87 -11.55 -15.47
N ARG A 301 -7.43 -12.13 -16.59
CA ARG A 301 -6.83 -13.47 -16.65
C ARG A 301 -5.37 -13.49 -16.19
N MET A 302 -4.74 -12.32 -16.02
CA MET A 302 -3.33 -12.23 -15.64
C MET A 302 -3.14 -12.47 -14.14
N THR A 303 -2.08 -13.19 -13.78
CA THR A 303 -1.76 -13.55 -12.38
C THR A 303 -1.58 -12.34 -11.45
N ASN A 304 -1.17 -11.20 -11.99
CA ASN A 304 -0.95 -9.95 -11.23
C ASN A 304 -2.02 -8.88 -11.51
N TYR A 305 -3.20 -9.30 -11.98
CA TYR A 305 -4.30 -8.40 -12.23
C TYR A 305 -4.73 -7.65 -10.96
N ARG A 306 -5.05 -6.36 -11.11
CA ARG A 306 -5.50 -5.48 -10.03
C ARG A 306 -6.59 -4.55 -10.54
N ASN A 307 -7.80 -4.73 -10.04
CA ASN A 307 -8.96 -3.93 -10.41
C ASN A 307 -8.75 -2.48 -9.99
N SER A 308 -8.61 -1.60 -10.97
CA SER A 308 -8.43 -0.16 -10.82
C SER A 308 -9.62 0.63 -11.42
N ARG A 309 -10.79 -0.02 -11.53
CA ARG A 309 -12.05 0.57 -12.02
C ARG A 309 -12.90 1.18 -10.91
N ASN A 310 -12.63 0.79 -9.67
CA ASN A 310 -13.39 1.22 -8.50
C ASN A 310 -12.98 2.65 -8.11
N ILE A 311 -13.59 3.64 -8.75
CA ILE A 311 -13.35 5.06 -8.47
C ILE A 311 -14.43 5.56 -7.52
N LYS A 312 -14.03 6.20 -6.43
CA LYS A 312 -14.96 6.98 -5.61
C LYS A 312 -15.18 8.33 -6.26
N VAL A 313 -16.24 8.45 -7.05
CA VAL A 313 -16.59 9.71 -7.73
C VAL A 313 -17.04 10.73 -6.69
N ARG A 314 -16.32 11.86 -6.60
CA ARG A 314 -16.74 13.02 -5.80
C ARG A 314 -17.32 14.14 -6.69
N PHE A 315 -16.75 14.35 -7.89
CA PHE A 315 -17.20 15.36 -8.87
C PHE A 315 -16.83 14.91 -10.30
N ILE A 316 -17.55 15.39 -11.33
CA ILE A 316 -17.31 15.12 -12.77
C ILE A 316 -16.94 16.45 -13.45
N ILE A 317 -15.81 16.51 -14.17
CA ILE A 317 -15.35 17.71 -14.90
C ILE A 317 -15.24 17.41 -16.40
N LEU A 318 -15.62 18.36 -17.27
CA LEU A 318 -15.45 18.28 -18.73
C LEU A 318 -14.95 19.60 -19.33
N ARG A 319 -14.02 19.50 -20.29
CA ARG A 319 -13.70 20.53 -21.29
C ARG A 319 -14.17 20.04 -22.68
N CYS A 320 -14.80 20.91 -23.45
CA CYS A 320 -14.84 20.81 -24.91
C CYS A 320 -13.70 21.68 -25.43
N SER A 321 -12.83 21.14 -26.27
CA SER A 321 -12.11 21.94 -27.26
C SER A 321 -13.08 22.20 -28.41
N GLU A 322 -13.60 23.43 -28.50
CA GLU A 322 -14.19 23.94 -29.75
C GLU A 322 -13.03 24.23 -30.72
N CYS A 323 -13.29 24.00 -32.02
CA CYS A 323 -12.33 24.15 -33.13
C CYS A 323 -11.69 25.53 -33.21
#